data_AF-A0A925ZK66-F1
#
_entry.id   AF-A0A925ZK66-F1
#
_cell.length_a   1.000
_cell.length_b   1.000
_cell.length_c   1.000
_cell.angle_alpha   90.00
_cell.angle_beta   90.00
_cell.angle_gamma   90.00
#
_symmetry.space_group_name_H-M   'P 1'
#
loop_
_entity.id
_entity.type
_entity.pdbx_description
1 polymer ?
#
loop_
_entity_poly.entity_id
_entity_poly.type
_entity_poly.pdbx_seq_one_letter_code
_entity_poly.pdbx_strand_id
1 'polypeptide(L)'
;MAGFFFLFLAAILGYGILRAVRSARRDRKYLSEGKDDAPLQLDHLPHGLRQLLRETRTLRILLEATVRDVGELRRGQLNATAEDLESFDTMLMNISRAIADWLVVVDRMPEEHRGAMRDLGADAGPIRNALEQEGYAFERKHLQRAGSPPLDERLRAVMSGLAKVEAALQSSQRVYR
;
A
#
# COMPACT_ATOMS: atom_id res chain seq x y z
N MET A 1 -25.05 2.17 -2.19
CA MET A 1 -23.68 2.60 -1.87
C MET A 1 -22.68 1.71 -2.63
N ALA A 2 -22.64 1.79 -3.97
CA ALA A 2 -21.84 0.90 -4.84
C ALA A 2 -20.79 1.66 -5.68
N GLY A 3 -20.56 2.95 -5.37
CA GLY A 3 -19.76 3.85 -6.23
C GLY A 3 -18.26 3.92 -5.94
N PHE A 4 -17.79 3.48 -4.76
CA PHE A 4 -16.36 3.58 -4.39
C PHE A 4 -15.52 2.37 -4.83
N PHE A 5 -16.16 1.23 -5.16
CA PHE A 5 -15.46 -0.01 -5.54
C PHE A 5 -14.87 -0.01 -6.96
N PHE A 6 -15.39 0.80 -7.87
CA PHE A 6 -14.96 0.77 -9.27
C PHE A 6 -13.63 1.50 -9.53
N LEU A 7 -13.28 2.50 -8.71
CA LEU A 7 -12.06 3.27 -8.92
C LEU A 7 -10.78 2.52 -8.50
N PHE A 8 -10.87 1.61 -7.53
CA PHE A 8 -9.75 0.74 -7.15
C PHE A 8 -9.41 -0.29 -8.24
N LEU A 9 -10.41 -0.78 -8.98
CA LEU A 9 -10.19 -1.77 -10.05
C LEU A 9 -9.63 -1.14 -11.33
N ALA A 10 -9.98 0.12 -11.63
CA ALA A 10 -9.48 0.84 -12.80
C ALA A 10 -7.97 1.17 -12.71
N ALA A 11 -7.47 1.46 -11.50
CA ALA A 11 -6.04 1.70 -11.28
C ALA A 11 -5.18 0.44 -11.51
N ILE A 12 -5.72 -0.76 -11.25
CA ILE A 12 -5.05 -2.04 -11.45
C ILE A 12 -4.96 -2.40 -12.95
N LEU A 13 -6.02 -2.12 -13.72
CA LEU A 13 -6.08 -2.50 -15.14
C LEU A 13 -5.16 -1.66 -16.05
N GLY A 14 -4.95 -0.38 -15.75
CA GLY A 14 -4.10 0.50 -16.57
C GLY A 14 -2.60 0.17 -16.48
N TYR A 15 -2.11 -0.16 -15.28
CA TYR A 15 -0.67 -0.37 -15.05
C TYR A 15 -0.24 -1.85 -15.24
N GLY A 16 -1.13 -2.80 -14.92
CA GLY A 16 -0.83 -4.23 -15.01
C GLY A 16 -0.63 -4.74 -16.45
N ILE A 17 -1.41 -4.24 -17.41
CA ILE A 17 -1.38 -4.74 -18.80
C ILE A 17 -0.15 -4.24 -19.57
N LEU A 18 0.24 -2.98 -19.39
CA LEU A 18 1.42 -2.40 -20.08
C LEU A 18 2.74 -2.98 -19.56
N ARG A 19 2.81 -3.35 -18.27
CA ARG A 19 4.02 -3.94 -17.68
C ARG A 19 4.12 -5.46 -17.86
N ALA A 20 3.01 -6.19 -17.81
CA ALA A 20 2.99 -7.65 -17.96
C ALA A 20 3.54 -8.12 -19.32
N VAL A 21 3.43 -7.30 -20.37
CA VAL A 21 3.98 -7.62 -21.70
C VAL A 21 5.49 -7.41 -21.77
N ARG A 22 6.09 -6.54 -20.94
CA ARG A 22 7.55 -6.29 -20.91
C ARG A 22 8.31 -7.08 -19.85
N SER A 23 7.69 -7.48 -18.73
CA SER A 23 8.38 -8.20 -17.63
C SER A 23 8.37 -9.73 -17.72
N ALA A 24 7.68 -10.30 -18.73
CA ALA A 24 7.55 -11.75 -18.92
C ALA A 24 8.89 -12.53 -19.05
N ARG A 25 10.03 -11.86 -19.23
CA ARG A 25 11.38 -12.47 -19.19
C ARG A 25 12.14 -12.29 -17.86
N ARG A 26 11.75 -11.35 -16.98
CA ARG A 26 12.38 -11.08 -15.67
C ARG A 26 11.64 -11.72 -14.47
N ASP A 27 10.36 -12.07 -14.63
CA ASP A 27 9.48 -12.45 -13.50
C ASP A 27 9.53 -13.93 -13.08
N ARG A 28 10.24 -14.81 -13.81
CA ARG A 28 10.37 -16.23 -13.42
C ARG A 28 11.09 -16.45 -12.10
N LYS A 29 11.90 -15.49 -11.64
CA LYS A 29 12.67 -15.62 -10.40
C LYS A 29 11.89 -15.20 -9.14
N TYR A 30 10.81 -14.44 -9.28
CA TYR A 30 10.11 -13.86 -8.13
C TYR A 30 8.75 -14.49 -7.84
N LEU A 31 8.17 -15.23 -8.80
CA LEU A 31 7.08 -16.17 -8.48
C LEU A 31 7.52 -17.29 -7.53
N SER A 32 8.85 -17.52 -7.37
CA SER A 32 9.41 -18.44 -6.38
C SER A 32 9.88 -17.79 -5.08
N GLU A 33 9.95 -16.45 -5.00
CA GLU A 33 10.40 -15.71 -3.80
C GLU A 33 9.26 -14.92 -3.13
N GLY A 34 8.04 -14.95 -3.67
CA GLY A 34 6.87 -14.46 -2.97
C GLY A 34 6.76 -15.18 -1.63
N LYS A 35 6.90 -14.44 -0.52
CA LYS A 35 6.55 -14.96 0.80
C LYS A 35 5.18 -15.62 0.65
N ASP A 36 5.07 -16.89 1.04
CA ASP A 36 3.80 -17.55 1.25
C ASP A 36 3.05 -16.76 2.34
N ASP A 37 2.38 -15.69 1.94
CA ASP A 37 1.58 -14.85 2.83
C ASP A 37 0.45 -15.75 3.33
N ALA A 38 0.51 -16.09 4.62
CA ALA A 38 -0.47 -16.95 5.25
C ALA A 38 -1.90 -16.45 4.93
N PRO A 39 -2.87 -17.36 4.73
CA PRO A 39 -4.24 -16.98 4.42
C PRO A 39 -4.78 -15.98 5.45
N LEU A 40 -5.48 -14.94 4.98
CA LEU A 40 -6.14 -14.00 5.88
C LEU A 40 -7.15 -14.76 6.74
N GLN A 41 -6.94 -14.77 8.05
CA GLN A 41 -7.94 -15.25 9.01
C GLN A 41 -8.93 -14.12 9.22
N LEU A 42 -10.18 -14.33 8.77
CA LEU A 42 -11.20 -13.28 8.74
C LEU A 42 -12.38 -13.59 9.66
N ASP A 43 -12.64 -14.86 9.96
CA ASP A 43 -13.92 -15.30 10.53
C ASP A 43 -14.19 -14.74 11.93
N HIS A 44 -13.16 -14.30 12.64
CA HIS A 44 -13.26 -13.68 13.95
C HIS A 44 -13.56 -12.17 13.92
N LEU A 45 -13.48 -11.53 12.75
CA LEU A 45 -13.67 -10.09 12.63
C LEU A 45 -15.08 -9.70 12.15
N PRO A 46 -15.65 -8.60 12.68
CA PRO A 46 -16.82 -7.95 12.10
C PRO A 46 -16.63 -7.62 10.61
N HIS A 47 -17.73 -7.54 9.85
CA HIS A 47 -17.65 -7.35 8.39
C HIS A 47 -16.84 -6.11 7.97
N GLY A 48 -16.99 -4.98 8.66
CA GLY A 48 -16.23 -3.76 8.37
C GLY A 48 -14.71 -3.94 8.54
N LEU A 49 -14.29 -4.61 9.62
CA LEU A 49 -12.87 -4.89 9.87
C LEU A 49 -12.30 -5.96 8.94
N ARG A 50 -13.11 -6.95 8.52
CA ARG A 50 -12.72 -7.91 7.48
C ARG A 50 -12.41 -7.22 6.16
N GLN A 51 -13.26 -6.27 5.76
CA GLN A 51 -13.08 -5.53 4.53
C GLN A 51 -11.82 -4.66 4.59
N LEU A 52 -11.62 -3.92 5.69
CA LEU A 52 -10.40 -3.14 5.89
C LEU A 52 -9.14 -4.01 5.90
N LEU A 53 -9.18 -5.18 6.52
CA LEU A 53 -8.02 -6.08 6.53
C LEU A 53 -7.65 -6.55 5.13
N ARG A 54 -8.64 -6.84 4.27
CA ARG A 54 -8.42 -7.16 2.86
C ARG A 54 -7.81 -5.97 2.12
N GLU A 55 -8.38 -4.78 2.27
CA GLU A 55 -7.89 -3.55 1.64
C GLU A 55 -6.47 -3.21 2.10
N THR A 56 -6.17 -3.40 3.39
CA THR A 56 -4.83 -3.19 3.98
C THR A 56 -3.81 -4.13 3.34
N ARG A 57 -4.13 -5.42 3.19
CA ARG A 57 -3.24 -6.38 2.50
C ARG A 57 -3.07 -6.02 1.02
N THR A 58 -4.15 -5.68 0.32
CA THR A 58 -4.06 -5.25 -1.09
C THR A 58 -3.16 -4.03 -1.25
N LEU A 59 -3.34 -3.01 -0.39
CA LEU A 59 -2.52 -1.80 -0.41
C LEU A 59 -1.05 -2.10 -0.10
N ARG A 60 -0.77 -2.98 0.86
CA ARG A 60 0.60 -3.41 1.19
C ARG A 60 1.29 -4.06 -0.02
N ILE A 61 0.61 -4.95 -0.73
CA ILE A 61 1.15 -5.62 -1.93
C ILE A 61 1.43 -4.61 -3.05
N LEU A 62 0.51 -3.66 -3.27
CA LEU A 62 0.71 -2.58 -4.26
C LEU A 62 1.92 -1.70 -3.90
N LEU A 63 2.09 -1.39 -2.62
CA LEU A 63 3.23 -0.62 -2.11
C LEU A 63 4.56 -1.38 -2.27
N GLU A 64 4.58 -2.70 -2.10
CA GLU A 64 5.79 -3.50 -2.27
C GLU A 64 6.37 -3.37 -3.68
N ALA A 65 5.51 -3.48 -4.70
CA ALA A 65 5.90 -3.23 -6.09
C ALA A 65 6.41 -1.79 -6.29
N THR A 66 5.69 -0.81 -5.75
CA THR A 66 6.05 0.61 -5.87
C THR A 66 7.40 0.92 -5.21
N VAL A 67 7.65 0.42 -3.99
CA VAL A 67 8.93 0.57 -3.27
C VAL A 67 10.09 0.02 -4.09
N ARG A 68 9.89 -1.14 -4.73
CA ARG A 68 10.89 -1.75 -5.60
C ARG A 68 11.20 -0.85 -6.79
N ASP A 69 10.17 -0.35 -7.47
CA ASP A 69 10.34 0.50 -8.66
C ASP A 69 11.04 1.81 -8.34
N VAL A 70 10.66 2.44 -7.22
CA VAL A 70 11.33 3.65 -6.70
C VAL A 70 12.81 3.36 -6.41
N GLY A 71 13.12 2.20 -5.81
CA GLY A 71 14.49 1.77 -5.55
C GLY A 71 15.29 1.46 -6.83
N GLU A 72 14.67 0.85 -7.84
CA GLU A 72 15.30 0.62 -9.15
C GLU A 72 15.57 1.95 -9.87
N LEU A 73 14.63 2.91 -9.85
CA LEU A 73 14.77 4.23 -10.46
C LEU A 73 15.88 5.04 -9.78
N ARG A 74 15.89 5.07 -8.45
CA ARG A 74 16.91 5.79 -7.67
C ARG A 74 18.32 5.27 -7.92
N ARG A 75 18.48 3.94 -8.12
CA ARG A 75 19.78 3.33 -8.42
C ARG A 75 20.22 3.48 -9.87
N GLY A 76 19.45 4.17 -10.71
CA GLY A 76 19.72 4.30 -12.14
C GLY A 76 19.61 2.98 -12.92
N GLN A 77 18.91 1.99 -12.36
CA GLN A 77 18.75 0.66 -12.97
C GLN A 77 17.55 0.61 -13.94
N LEU A 78 16.74 1.66 -13.95
CA LEU A 78 15.70 1.92 -14.94
C LEU A 78 16.28 2.84 -16.02
N ASN A 79 16.55 2.29 -17.21
CA ASN A 79 16.75 3.08 -18.42
C ASN A 79 15.40 3.67 -18.83
N ALA A 80 14.96 4.72 -18.13
CA ALA A 80 13.63 5.29 -18.29
C ALA A 80 13.58 6.25 -19.49
N THR A 81 12.71 5.96 -20.44
CA THR A 81 12.25 6.91 -21.45
C THR A 81 11.33 7.97 -20.82
N ALA A 82 10.98 9.04 -21.55
CA ALA A 82 10.03 10.04 -21.06
C ALA A 82 8.66 9.42 -20.72
N GLU A 83 8.17 8.48 -21.53
CA GLU A 83 6.93 7.73 -21.29
C GLU A 83 7.00 6.89 -20.00
N ASP A 84 8.17 6.32 -19.70
CA ASP A 84 8.38 5.56 -18.46
C ASP A 84 8.32 6.48 -17.22
N LEU A 85 8.79 7.74 -17.35
CA LEU A 85 8.76 8.72 -16.28
C LEU A 85 7.33 9.22 -16.00
N GLU A 86 6.52 9.47 -17.03
CA GLU A 86 5.11 9.83 -16.88
C GLU A 86 4.29 8.69 -16.26
N SER A 87 4.56 7.46 -16.70
CA SER A 87 3.96 6.26 -16.11
C SER A 87 4.35 6.09 -14.65
N PHE A 88 5.58 6.43 -14.29
CA PHE A 88 6.08 6.40 -12.91
C PHE A 88 5.41 7.47 -12.04
N ASP A 89 5.28 8.70 -12.56
CA ASP A 89 4.57 9.79 -11.86
C ASP A 89 3.08 9.42 -11.64
N THR A 90 2.44 8.78 -12.63
CA THR A 90 1.08 8.25 -12.52
C THR A 90 0.96 7.16 -11.44
N MET A 91 1.93 6.24 -11.37
CA MET A 91 1.98 5.22 -10.33
C MET A 91 2.09 5.85 -8.93
N LEU A 92 2.96 6.85 -8.74
CA LEU A 92 3.11 7.56 -7.46
C LEU A 92 1.83 8.32 -7.07
N MET A 93 1.14 8.92 -8.03
CA MET A 93 -0.16 9.55 -7.78
C MET A 93 -1.21 8.51 -7.36
N ASN A 94 -1.28 7.38 -8.05
CA ASN A 94 -2.23 6.32 -7.76
C ASN A 94 -2.01 5.72 -6.37
N ILE A 95 -0.75 5.51 -5.95
CA ILE A 95 -0.47 4.98 -4.61
C ILE A 95 -0.80 6.01 -3.52
N SER A 96 -0.52 7.29 -3.75
CA SER A 96 -0.90 8.37 -2.83
C SER A 96 -2.40 8.39 -2.60
N ARG A 97 -3.16 8.30 -3.70
CA ARG A 97 -4.62 8.23 -3.67
C ARG A 97 -5.12 6.98 -2.96
N ALA A 98 -4.55 5.81 -3.23
CA ALA A 98 -4.96 4.57 -2.59
C ALA A 98 -4.75 4.60 -1.06
N ILE A 99 -3.66 5.22 -0.59
CA ILE A 99 -3.41 5.43 0.84
C ILE A 99 -4.42 6.42 1.42
N ALA A 100 -4.69 7.53 0.73
CA ALA A 100 -5.68 8.52 1.17
C ALA A 100 -7.09 7.91 1.26
N ASP A 101 -7.50 7.14 0.25
CA ASP A 101 -8.79 6.45 0.22
C ASP A 101 -8.89 5.44 1.38
N TRP A 102 -7.82 4.69 1.67
CA TRP A 102 -7.76 3.79 2.83
C TRP A 102 -7.90 4.56 4.16
N LEU A 103 -7.22 5.70 4.31
CA LEU A 103 -7.36 6.57 5.50
C LEU A 103 -8.80 7.08 5.66
N VAL A 104 -9.45 7.45 4.55
CA VAL A 104 -10.86 7.87 4.55
C VAL A 104 -11.78 6.72 4.97
N VAL A 105 -11.51 5.48 4.55
CA VAL A 105 -12.26 4.30 5.00
C VAL A 105 -12.12 4.14 6.52
N VAL A 106 -10.90 4.23 7.05
CA VAL A 106 -10.65 4.18 8.51
C VAL A 106 -11.40 5.29 9.25
N ASP A 107 -11.36 6.52 8.73
CA ASP A 107 -12.01 7.68 9.36
C ASP A 107 -13.55 7.58 9.37
N ARG A 108 -14.12 6.91 8.37
CA ARG A 108 -15.57 6.70 8.22
C ARG A 108 -16.08 5.46 8.96
N MET A 109 -15.20 4.67 9.57
CA MET A 109 -15.65 3.53 10.34
C MET A 109 -16.48 3.95 11.56
N PRO A 110 -17.45 3.14 11.98
CA PRO A 110 -18.13 3.30 13.26
C PRO A 110 -17.13 3.44 14.41
N GLU A 111 -17.47 4.24 15.42
CA GLU A 111 -16.59 4.49 16.57
C GLU A 111 -16.21 3.20 17.30
N GLU A 112 -17.11 2.22 17.36
CA GLU A 112 -16.82 0.90 17.94
C GLU A 112 -15.65 0.20 17.23
N HIS A 113 -15.59 0.29 15.90
CA HIS A 113 -14.56 -0.37 15.10
C HIS A 113 -13.24 0.40 15.20
N ARG A 114 -13.30 1.74 15.22
CA ARG A 114 -12.11 2.57 15.46
C ARG A 114 -11.55 2.38 16.87
N GLY A 115 -12.42 2.24 17.87
CA GLY A 115 -12.06 1.83 19.23
C GLY A 115 -11.36 0.49 19.26
N ALA A 116 -11.98 -0.53 18.68
CA ALA A 116 -11.38 -1.87 18.58
C ALA A 116 -10.03 -1.87 17.85
N MET A 117 -9.86 -1.07 16.78
CA MET A 117 -8.58 -0.91 16.11
C MET A 117 -7.51 -0.33 17.04
N ARG A 118 -7.84 0.72 17.80
CA ARG A 118 -6.90 1.33 18.78
C ARG A 118 -6.51 0.33 19.86
N ASP A 119 -7.48 -0.41 20.40
CA ASP A 119 -7.25 -1.40 21.46
C ASP A 119 -6.37 -2.56 20.99
N LEU A 120 -6.49 -2.94 19.70
CA LEU A 120 -5.65 -3.97 19.07
C LEU A 120 -4.27 -3.43 18.63
N GLY A 121 -4.00 -2.13 18.77
CA GLY A 121 -2.77 -1.50 18.26
C GLY A 121 -2.72 -1.34 16.74
N ALA A 122 -3.87 -1.45 16.06
CA ALA A 122 -4.05 -1.24 14.63
C ALA A 122 -4.18 0.26 14.28
N ASP A 123 -3.21 1.07 14.69
CA ASP A 123 -3.24 2.52 14.53
C ASP A 123 -2.87 2.97 13.10
N ALA A 124 -3.71 3.81 12.51
CA ALA A 124 -3.50 4.44 11.21
C ALA A 124 -2.68 5.75 11.30
N GLY A 125 -2.47 6.31 12.49
CA GLY A 125 -1.74 7.55 12.74
C GLY A 125 -0.37 7.61 12.07
N PRO A 126 0.50 6.59 12.19
CA PRO A 126 1.80 6.58 11.53
C PRO A 126 1.73 6.68 9.99
N ILE A 127 0.71 6.05 9.38
CA ILE A 127 0.49 6.08 7.93
C ILE A 127 0.01 7.47 7.50
N ARG A 128 -0.92 8.06 8.27
CA ARG A 128 -1.40 9.44 8.04
C ARG A 128 -0.26 10.44 8.11
N ASN A 129 0.53 10.40 9.18
CA ASN A 129 1.66 11.32 9.38
C ASN A 129 2.67 11.21 8.24
N ALA A 130 2.94 10.00 7.75
CA ALA A 130 3.85 9.79 6.62
C ALA A 130 3.32 10.43 5.32
N LEU A 131 2.01 10.36 5.07
CA LEU A 131 1.38 11.00 3.90
C LEU A 131 1.35 12.53 4.05
N GLU A 132 1.09 13.04 5.26
CA GLU A 132 1.10 14.48 5.57
C GLU A 132 2.48 15.11 5.39
N GLN A 133 3.56 14.41 5.79
CA GLN A 133 4.95 14.84 5.59
C GLN A 133 5.34 14.97 4.11
N GLU A 134 4.56 14.37 3.22
CA GLU A 134 4.74 14.45 1.77
C GLU A 134 3.80 15.47 1.12
N GLY A 135 3.03 16.22 1.92
CA GLY A 135 2.03 17.14 1.37
C GLY A 135 0.89 16.41 0.66
N TYR A 136 0.54 15.21 1.13
CA TYR A 136 -0.52 14.34 0.62
C TYR A 136 -0.27 13.69 -0.75
N ALA A 137 0.94 13.83 -1.32
CA ALA A 137 1.31 13.16 -2.56
C ALA A 137 2.80 12.78 -2.60
N PHE A 138 3.08 11.53 -2.97
CA PHE A 138 4.43 11.13 -3.33
C PHE A 138 4.76 11.61 -4.74
N GLU A 139 5.92 12.23 -4.92
CA GLU A 139 6.34 12.81 -6.19
C GLU A 139 7.78 12.43 -6.52
N ARG A 140 8.07 12.20 -7.80
CA ARG A 140 9.41 11.83 -8.26
C ARG A 140 10.47 12.89 -7.97
N LYS A 141 10.13 14.18 -8.01
CA LYS A 141 11.06 15.26 -7.60
C LYS A 141 11.50 15.14 -6.14
N HIS A 142 10.78 14.37 -5.31
CA HIS A 142 11.11 14.09 -3.91
C HIS A 142 11.80 12.74 -3.68
N LEU A 143 12.30 12.09 -4.75
CA LEU A 143 13.08 10.85 -4.66
C LEU A 143 14.20 10.93 -3.61
N GLN A 144 14.92 12.05 -3.62
CA GLN A 144 15.91 12.41 -2.61
C GLN A 144 15.63 13.83 -2.14
N ARG A 145 15.25 14.00 -0.87
CA ARG A 145 15.06 15.32 -0.24
C ARG A 145 16.17 15.53 0.80
N ALA A 146 16.71 16.74 0.86
CA ALA A 146 17.72 17.08 1.87
C ALA A 146 17.14 16.89 3.28
N GLY A 147 17.88 16.20 4.15
CA GLY A 147 17.44 15.95 5.53
C GLY A 147 16.32 14.92 5.69
N SER A 148 15.95 14.17 4.64
CA SER A 148 14.97 13.08 4.73
C SER A 148 15.52 11.77 4.16
N PRO A 149 15.04 10.60 4.65
CA PRO A 149 15.34 9.33 4.01
C PRO A 149 14.91 9.32 2.54
N PRO A 150 15.51 8.50 1.66
CA PRO A 150 15.06 8.32 0.28
C PRO A 150 13.59 7.90 0.19
N LEU A 151 12.90 8.26 -0.91
CA LEU A 151 11.47 7.98 -1.09
C LEU A 151 11.13 6.48 -0.93
N ASP A 152 11.99 5.56 -1.38
CA ASP A 152 11.76 4.13 -1.19
C ASP A 152 11.75 3.71 0.29
N GLU A 153 12.59 4.33 1.13
CA GLU A 153 12.58 4.09 2.58
C GLU A 153 11.35 4.70 3.26
N ARG A 154 10.91 5.88 2.81
CA ARG A 154 9.70 6.52 3.34
C ARG A 154 8.45 5.72 2.97
N LEU A 155 8.35 5.20 1.75
CA LEU A 155 7.30 4.27 1.34
C LEU A 155 7.37 2.93 2.10
N ARG A 156 8.57 2.42 2.41
CA ARG A 156 8.72 1.24 3.29
C ARG A 156 8.18 1.49 4.69
N ALA A 157 8.31 2.71 5.23
CA ALA A 157 7.72 3.05 6.52
C ALA A 157 6.19 2.96 6.49
N VAL A 158 5.55 3.44 5.43
CA VAL A 158 4.10 3.28 5.20
C VAL A 158 3.72 1.81 5.09
N MET A 159 4.45 1.05 4.27
CA MET A 159 4.24 -0.40 4.11
C MET A 159 4.39 -1.16 5.44
N SER A 160 5.35 -0.77 6.28
CA SER A 160 5.52 -1.33 7.62
C SER A 160 4.37 -0.98 8.55
N GLY A 161 3.84 0.25 8.48
CA GLY A 161 2.63 0.65 9.19
C GLY A 161 1.43 -0.22 8.83
N LEU A 162 1.19 -0.43 7.54
CA LEU A 162 0.11 -1.30 7.04
C LEU A 162 0.29 -2.75 7.50
N ALA A 163 1.53 -3.26 7.50
CA ALA A 163 1.82 -4.60 8.00
C ALA A 163 1.53 -4.74 9.51
N LYS A 164 1.77 -3.70 10.31
CA LYS A 164 1.41 -3.69 11.74
C LYS A 164 -0.10 -3.71 11.94
N VAL A 165 -0.85 -2.93 11.16
CA VAL A 165 -2.33 -2.95 11.17
C VAL A 165 -2.84 -4.34 10.78
N GLU A 166 -2.31 -4.93 9.71
CA GLU A 166 -2.67 -6.27 9.26
C GLU A 166 -2.42 -7.31 10.36
N ALA A 167 -1.23 -7.28 10.98
CA ALA A 167 -0.86 -8.21 12.04
C ALA A 167 -1.73 -8.05 13.30
N ALA A 168 -2.00 -6.82 13.72
CA ALA A 168 -2.86 -6.51 14.87
C ALA A 168 -4.26 -7.10 14.68
N LEU A 169 -4.89 -6.85 13.52
CA LEU A 169 -6.23 -7.35 13.20
C LEU A 169 -6.27 -8.89 13.06
N GLN A 170 -5.19 -9.52 12.57
CA GLN A 170 -5.10 -10.98 12.50
C GLN A 170 -4.88 -11.64 13.87
N SER A 171 -4.13 -10.99 14.75
CA SER A 171 -3.75 -11.56 16.05
C SER A 171 -4.85 -11.55 17.11
N SER A 172 -5.96 -10.81 16.89
CA SER A 172 -7.05 -10.65 17.87
C SER A 172 -7.75 -11.96 18.25
N GLN A 173 -7.53 -13.04 17.49
CA GLN A 173 -7.96 -14.40 17.82
C GLN A 173 -7.38 -14.94 19.15
N ARG A 174 -6.24 -14.42 19.63
CA ARG A 174 -5.57 -14.91 20.85
C ARG A 174 -6.13 -14.36 22.16
N VAL A 175 -6.89 -13.25 22.14
CA VAL A 175 -7.36 -12.58 23.37
C VAL A 175 -8.75 -13.08 23.82
N TYR A 176 -9.51 -13.71 22.91
CA TYR A 176 -10.85 -14.24 23.18
C TYR A 176 -10.91 -15.78 23.27
N ARG A 177 -9.79 -16.44 23.62
CA ARG A 177 -9.76 -17.86 23.98
C ARG A 177 -9.50 -18.05 25.46
#